data_AF-A0AAJ4DXU5-F1
#
_entry.id   AF-A0AAJ4DXU5-F1
#
_cell.length_a   1.000
_cell.length_b   1.000
_cell.length_c   1.000
_cell.angle_alpha   90.00
_cell.angle_beta   90.00
_cell.angle_gamma   90.00
#
_symmetry.space_group_name_H-M   'P 1'
#
loop_
_entity.id
_entity.type
_entity.pdbx_description
1 polymer ?
#
loop_
_entity_poly.entity_id
_entity_poly.type
_entity_poly.pdbx_seq_one_letter_code
_entity_poly.pdbx_strand_id
1 'polypeptide(L)'
;MAKVVRDAFSQAEYEKNLARGAECWIPVCSLEPYDGPFKEIDLTLDWYCPRCRQEACKLILSKDKASLDCPTRWEECEYSYSNAAIRDAREIFLSSGYEWPLSLKELLAFTIGRKRQFIKATKQHIKDLRLGIKDSESEIIALQARFEAIDG
;
A
#
# COMPACT_ATOMS: atom_id res chain seq x y z
N MET A 1 11.64 -20.62 10.20
CA MET A 1 11.53 -19.22 10.64
C MET A 1 12.61 -18.43 9.92
N ALA A 2 12.25 -17.63 8.92
CA ALA A 2 13.21 -16.72 8.27
C ALA A 2 13.67 -15.70 9.33
N LYS A 3 14.99 -15.62 9.52
CA LYS A 3 15.62 -14.74 10.50
C LYS A 3 15.63 -13.35 9.89
N VAL A 4 14.64 -12.52 10.23
CA VAL A 4 14.65 -11.09 9.91
C VAL A 4 15.79 -10.49 10.72
N VAL A 5 16.95 -10.31 10.09
CA VAL A 5 18.02 -9.49 10.62
C VAL A 5 17.42 -8.09 10.76
N ARG A 6 17.50 -7.48 11.94
CA ARG A 6 16.88 -6.18 12.20
C ARG A 6 17.50 -5.14 11.27
N ASP A 7 16.73 -4.72 10.27
CA ASP A 7 17.12 -3.73 9.28
C ASP A 7 17.22 -2.35 9.96
N ALA A 8 18.45 -1.91 10.21
CA ALA A 8 18.71 -0.53 10.61
C ALA A 8 18.90 0.32 9.35
N PHE A 9 18.55 1.60 9.44
CA PHE A 9 18.94 2.59 8.44
C PHE A 9 20.45 2.52 8.21
N SER A 10 20.87 2.47 6.94
CA SER A 10 22.28 2.45 6.54
C SER A 10 22.60 3.75 5.83
N GLN A 11 23.35 4.62 6.51
CA GLN A 11 23.82 5.89 5.95
C GLN A 11 24.60 5.68 4.64
N ALA A 12 25.43 4.64 4.58
CA ALA A 12 26.21 4.32 3.38
C ALA A 12 25.31 3.91 2.18
N GLU A 13 24.27 3.10 2.41
CA GLU A 13 23.34 2.72 1.34
C GLU A 13 22.47 3.92 0.90
N TYR A 14 22.11 4.78 1.86
CA TYR A 14 21.41 6.04 1.56
C TYR A 14 22.25 6.95 0.67
N GLU A 15 23.55 7.14 0.99
CA GLU A 15 24.47 7.94 0.18
C GLU A 15 24.66 7.38 -1.24
N LYS A 16 24.79 6.05 -1.38
CA LYS A 16 24.79 5.40 -2.70
C LYS A 16 23.48 5.62 -3.46
N ASN A 17 22.34 5.55 -2.78
CA ASN A 17 21.04 5.81 -3.39
C ASN A 17 20.92 7.26 -3.84
N LEU A 18 21.35 8.20 -3.00
CA LEU A 18 21.40 9.63 -3.32
C LEU A 18 22.27 9.89 -4.56
N ALA A 19 23.46 9.28 -4.62
CA ALA A 19 24.36 9.40 -5.77
C ALA A 19 23.70 8.90 -7.08
N ARG A 20 23.00 7.76 -7.04
CA ARG A 20 22.24 7.23 -8.20
C ARG A 20 21.10 8.15 -8.64
N GLY A 21 20.50 8.89 -7.70
CA GLY A 21 19.44 9.85 -7.98
C GLY A 21 19.92 11.22 -8.48
N ALA A 22 21.18 11.58 -8.22
CA ALA A 22 21.65 12.96 -8.27
C ALA A 22 21.68 13.59 -9.67
N GLU A 23 21.88 12.79 -10.73
CA GLU A 23 22.03 13.34 -12.09
C GLU A 23 20.69 13.57 -12.79
N CYS A 24 19.69 12.72 -12.54
CA CYS A 24 18.43 12.73 -13.28
C CYS A 24 17.21 12.72 -12.34
N TRP A 25 17.06 11.68 -11.53
CA TRP A 25 15.84 11.45 -10.77
C TRP A 25 15.47 12.58 -9.80
N ILE A 26 16.46 13.12 -9.10
CA ILE A 26 16.25 14.22 -8.14
C ILE A 26 16.07 15.56 -8.87
N PRO A 27 17.02 16.05 -9.69
CA PRO A 27 16.91 17.38 -10.28
C PRO A 27 15.86 17.49 -11.40
N VAL A 28 15.68 16.43 -12.21
CA VAL A 28 14.78 16.46 -13.38
C VAL A 28 13.38 16.01 -13.00
N CYS A 29 13.24 14.92 -12.23
CA CYS A 29 11.94 14.36 -11.87
C CYS A 29 11.43 14.83 -10.50
N SER A 30 12.20 15.63 -9.76
CA SER A 30 11.84 16.11 -8.40
C SER A 30 11.50 14.97 -7.43
N LEU A 31 12.10 13.79 -7.62
CA LEU A 31 11.91 12.66 -6.72
C LEU A 31 12.80 12.81 -5.49
N GLU A 32 12.26 12.46 -4.33
CA GLU A 32 13.03 12.38 -3.08
C GLU A 32 13.64 10.97 -2.94
N PRO A 33 14.87 10.85 -2.39
CA PRO A 33 15.49 9.55 -2.16
C PRO A 33 14.78 8.77 -1.05
N TYR A 34 14.77 7.45 -1.18
CA TYR A 34 14.32 6.54 -0.12
C TYR A 34 15.19 6.69 1.14
N ASP A 35 14.56 6.94 2.29
CA ASP A 35 15.18 7.18 3.60
C ASP A 35 14.94 6.05 4.61
N GLY A 36 14.30 4.96 4.18
CA GLY A 36 14.01 3.81 5.03
C GLY A 36 15.16 2.78 5.13
N PRO A 37 14.90 1.64 5.80
CA PRO A 37 15.89 0.57 5.91
C PRO A 37 16.17 -0.11 4.57
N PHE A 38 17.43 -0.39 4.27
CA PHE A 38 17.83 -1.17 3.10
C PHE A 38 17.90 -2.65 3.45
N LYS A 39 16.99 -3.45 2.91
CA LYS A 39 16.81 -4.86 3.26
C LYS A 39 17.43 -5.78 2.21
N GLU A 40 17.70 -7.01 2.64
CA GLU A 40 18.01 -8.14 1.77
C GLU A 40 16.81 -9.07 1.70
N ILE A 41 16.46 -9.47 0.48
CA ILE A 41 15.32 -10.31 0.19
C ILE A 41 15.83 -11.72 -0.12
N ASP A 42 15.25 -12.71 0.55
CA ASP A 42 15.42 -14.10 0.18
C ASP A 42 14.54 -14.42 -1.03
N LEU A 43 15.13 -14.40 -2.22
CA LEU A 43 14.45 -14.63 -3.50
C LEU A 43 13.85 -16.04 -3.64
N THR A 44 14.13 -16.95 -2.71
CA THR A 44 13.56 -18.31 -2.69
C THR A 44 12.20 -18.39 -1.99
N LEU A 45 11.81 -17.33 -1.28
CA LEU A 45 10.55 -17.25 -0.55
C LEU A 45 9.44 -16.58 -1.37
N ASP A 46 8.22 -16.75 -0.87
CA ASP A 46 7.03 -16.11 -1.43
C ASP A 46 6.90 -14.68 -0.93
N TRP A 47 6.88 -13.75 -1.88
CA TRP A 47 6.77 -12.32 -1.65
C TRP A 47 5.59 -11.73 -2.40
N TYR A 48 5.04 -10.64 -1.87
CA TYR A 48 3.83 -10.01 -2.40
C TYR A 48 4.04 -8.53 -2.64
N CYS A 49 3.40 -8.03 -3.69
CA CYS A 49 3.53 -6.63 -4.07
C CYS A 49 2.87 -5.72 -3.00
N PRO A 50 3.62 -4.75 -2.43
CA PRO A 50 3.12 -3.79 -1.45
C PRO A 50 2.19 -2.76 -2.09
N ARG A 51 2.14 -2.64 -3.42
CA ARG A 51 1.16 -1.77 -4.12
C ARG A 51 -0.14 -2.52 -4.39
N CYS A 52 -0.06 -3.72 -4.95
CA CYS A 52 -1.26 -4.52 -5.23
C CYS A 52 -1.96 -4.99 -3.95
N ARG A 53 -1.19 -5.40 -2.94
CA ARG A 53 -1.68 -5.90 -1.64
C ARG A 53 -2.74 -6.99 -1.80
N GLN A 54 -2.48 -7.97 -2.68
CA GLN A 54 -3.36 -9.10 -2.97
C GLN A 54 -2.55 -10.40 -3.05
N GLU A 55 -3.10 -11.49 -2.49
CA GLU A 55 -2.44 -12.80 -2.51
C GLU A 55 -2.29 -13.36 -3.93
N ALA A 56 -3.26 -13.10 -4.81
CA ALA A 56 -3.19 -13.49 -6.21
C ALA A 56 -2.07 -12.76 -7.00
N CYS A 57 -1.55 -11.66 -6.45
CA CYS A 57 -0.49 -10.85 -7.05
C CYS A 57 0.85 -11.14 -6.35
N LYS A 58 1.18 -12.43 -6.18
CA LYS A 58 2.50 -12.87 -5.74
C LYS A 58 3.56 -12.38 -6.74
N LEU A 59 4.68 -11.87 -6.23
CA LEU A 59 5.80 -11.44 -7.06
C LEU A 59 6.46 -12.64 -7.73
N ILE A 60 6.91 -12.43 -8.97
CA ILE A 60 7.52 -13.48 -9.79
C ILE A 60 9.02 -13.21 -9.88
N LEU A 61 9.82 -14.26 -9.72
CA LEU A 61 11.26 -14.18 -9.94
C LEU A 61 11.55 -13.91 -11.43
N SER A 62 12.36 -12.89 -11.68
CA SER A 62 12.81 -12.50 -13.02
C SER A 62 13.58 -13.64 -13.70
N LYS A 63 13.68 -13.60 -15.04
CA LYS A 63 14.37 -14.64 -15.83
C LYS A 63 15.84 -14.81 -15.46
N ASP A 64 16.51 -13.71 -15.09
CA ASP A 64 17.90 -13.69 -14.64
C ASP A 64 18.08 -14.08 -13.17
N LYS A 65 16.97 -14.38 -12.47
CA LYS A 65 16.94 -14.76 -11.05
C LYS A 65 17.54 -13.72 -10.10
N ALA A 66 17.55 -12.45 -10.51
CA ALA A 66 18.17 -11.37 -9.76
C ALA A 66 17.17 -10.41 -9.09
N SER A 67 15.90 -10.42 -9.51
CA SER A 67 14.86 -9.55 -8.98
C SER A 67 13.50 -10.23 -8.90
N LEU A 68 12.60 -9.65 -8.11
CA LEU A 68 11.18 -10.00 -8.09
C LEU A 68 10.38 -8.91 -8.78
N ASP A 69 9.44 -9.30 -9.64
CA ASP A 69 8.64 -8.40 -10.44
C ASP A 69 7.14 -8.59 -10.17
N CYS A 70 6.37 -7.50 -10.27
CA CYS A 70 4.92 -7.56 -10.13
C CYS A 70 4.26 -8.03 -11.44
N PRO A 71 3.47 -9.13 -11.44
CA PRO A 71 2.88 -9.64 -12.68
C PRO A 71 1.68 -8.84 -13.19
N THR A 72 1.01 -8.10 -12.30
CA THR A 72 -0.32 -7.56 -12.58
C THR A 72 -0.29 -6.14 -13.11
N ARG A 73 0.67 -5.34 -12.66
CA ARG A 73 0.74 -3.90 -12.96
C ARG A 73 2.19 -3.46 -13.04
N TRP A 74 2.96 -4.03 -13.96
CA TRP A 74 4.38 -3.70 -14.11
C TRP A 74 4.60 -2.21 -14.47
N GLU A 75 3.62 -1.55 -15.08
CA GLU A 75 3.66 -0.10 -15.41
C GLU A 75 3.38 0.81 -14.21
N GLU A 76 2.52 0.38 -13.27
CA GLU A 76 2.08 1.20 -12.12
C GLU A 76 2.79 0.81 -10.80
N CYS A 77 3.21 -0.44 -10.72
CA CYS A 77 4.07 -0.95 -9.66
C CYS A 77 5.49 -0.80 -10.18
N GLU A 78 6.02 0.42 -10.06
CA GLU A 78 7.35 0.87 -10.51
C GLU A 78 8.54 0.09 -9.90
N TYR A 79 8.31 -1.08 -9.31
CA TYR A 79 9.24 -1.73 -8.41
C TYR A 79 9.57 -3.13 -8.88
N SER A 80 10.77 -3.25 -9.46
CA SER A 80 11.57 -4.48 -9.39
C SER A 80 12.25 -4.51 -8.02
N TYR A 81 12.13 -5.63 -7.32
CA TYR A 81 12.71 -5.82 -6.00
C TYR A 81 14.01 -6.59 -6.11
N SER A 82 15.13 -5.97 -5.74
CA SER A 82 16.45 -6.57 -5.86
C SER A 82 17.35 -6.21 -4.68
N ASN A 83 18.34 -7.05 -4.42
CA ASN A 83 19.32 -6.92 -3.34
C ASN A 83 20.43 -5.92 -3.68
N ALA A 84 21.21 -5.49 -2.67
CA ALA A 84 22.16 -4.39 -2.80
C ALA A 84 23.11 -4.54 -3.99
N ALA A 85 23.70 -5.73 -4.16
CA ALA A 85 24.63 -6.01 -5.25
C ALA A 85 24.01 -5.77 -6.64
N ILE A 86 22.73 -6.14 -6.83
CA ILE A 86 22.03 -5.95 -8.10
C ILE A 86 21.61 -4.49 -8.27
N ARG A 87 21.17 -3.83 -7.19
CA ARG A 87 20.83 -2.40 -7.22
C ARG A 87 22.04 -1.52 -7.53
N ASP A 88 23.22 -1.89 -7.03
CA ASP A 88 24.48 -1.22 -7.31
C ASP A 88 24.89 -1.46 -8.77
N ALA A 89 24.87 -2.72 -9.24
CA ALA A 89 25.25 -3.06 -10.61
C ALA A 89 24.34 -2.47 -11.70
N ARG A 90 23.07 -2.19 -11.37
CA ARG A 90 22.07 -1.63 -12.31
C ARG A 90 21.78 -0.15 -12.07
N GLU A 91 22.50 0.49 -11.14
CA GLU A 91 22.30 1.89 -10.77
C GLU A 91 20.84 2.23 -10.41
N ILE A 92 20.14 1.30 -9.75
CA ILE A 92 18.71 1.45 -9.42
C ILE A 92 18.52 2.50 -8.34
N PHE A 93 17.86 3.62 -8.67
CA PHE A 93 17.43 4.61 -7.69
C PHE A 93 16.11 4.19 -7.00
N LEU A 94 16.07 4.26 -5.68
CA LEU A 94 14.85 4.07 -4.88
C LEU A 94 14.33 5.44 -4.42
N SER A 95 13.09 5.76 -4.76
CA SER A 95 12.44 7.00 -4.31
C SER A 95 11.78 6.83 -2.93
N SER A 96 11.39 7.94 -2.30
CA SER A 96 10.69 7.96 -1.00
C SER A 96 9.37 7.18 -1.00
N GLY A 97 8.77 6.97 -2.18
CA GLY A 97 7.57 6.13 -2.36
C GLY A 97 7.83 4.62 -2.33
N TYR A 98 9.09 4.18 -2.33
CA TYR A 98 9.46 2.78 -2.36
C TYR A 98 9.00 2.03 -1.10
N GLU A 99 8.28 0.93 -1.29
CA GLU A 99 7.90 0.00 -0.23
C GLU A 99 8.54 -1.36 -0.51
N TRP A 100 9.12 -2.00 0.51
CA TRP A 100 9.67 -3.36 0.40
C TRP A 100 8.56 -4.39 0.14
N PRO A 101 8.89 -5.53 -0.50
CA PRO A 101 7.92 -6.56 -0.74
C PRO A 101 7.46 -7.18 0.58
N LEU A 102 6.20 -7.59 0.61
CA LEU A 102 5.55 -8.09 1.82
C LEU A 102 5.71 -9.60 1.91
N SER A 103 5.98 -10.11 3.11
CA SER A 103 5.73 -11.52 3.42
C SER A 103 4.22 -11.80 3.46
N LEU A 104 3.83 -13.07 3.36
CA LEU A 104 2.41 -13.46 3.51
C LEU A 104 1.82 -12.96 4.83
N LYS A 105 2.60 -13.03 5.93
CA LYS A 105 2.15 -12.56 7.24
C LYS A 105 1.85 -11.06 7.24
N GLU A 106 2.71 -10.24 6.63
CA GLU A 106 2.52 -8.79 6.54
C GLU A 106 1.34 -8.44 5.64
N LEU A 107 1.20 -9.13 4.50
CA LEU A 107 0.05 -8.97 3.61
C LEU A 107 -1.28 -9.28 4.32
N LEU A 108 -1.34 -10.39 5.06
CA LEU A 108 -2.52 -10.78 5.81
C LEU A 108 -2.83 -9.77 6.93
N ALA A 109 -1.81 -9.32 7.67
CA ALA A 109 -1.98 -8.31 8.71
C ALA A 109 -2.55 -7.00 8.14
N PHE A 110 -2.02 -6.56 7.01
CA PHE A 110 -2.51 -5.38 6.29
C PHE A 110 -3.97 -5.57 5.86
N THR A 111 -4.29 -6.72 5.24
CA THR A 111 -5.63 -7.04 4.75
C THR A 111 -6.66 -7.08 5.88
N ILE A 112 -6.32 -7.72 7.00
CA ILE A 112 -7.15 -7.74 8.22
C ILE A 112 -7.38 -6.32 8.72
N GLY A 113 -6.34 -5.49 8.78
CA GLY A 113 -6.42 -4.09 9.18
C GLY A 113 -7.43 -3.29 8.34
N ARG A 114 -7.32 -3.39 7.00
CA ARG A 114 -8.28 -2.74 6.08
C ARG A 114 -9.70 -3.24 6.27
N LYS A 115 -9.91 -4.55 6.40
CA LYS A 115 -11.25 -5.12 6.63
C LYS A 115 -11.86 -4.63 7.95
N ARG A 116 -11.07 -4.52 9.01
CA ARG A 116 -11.51 -3.94 10.29
C ARG A 116 -11.92 -2.47 10.15
N GLN A 117 -11.13 -1.67 9.45
CA GLN A 117 -11.47 -0.27 9.18
C GLN A 117 -12.75 -0.14 8.37
N PHE A 118 -12.91 -0.96 7.32
CA PHE A 118 -14.13 -1.00 6.51
C PHE A 118 -15.34 -1.35 7.38
N ILE A 119 -15.28 -2.41 8.19
CA ILE A 119 -16.36 -2.78 9.12
C ILE A 119 -16.71 -1.62 10.05
N LYS A 120 -15.71 -0.91 10.60
CA LYS A 120 -15.94 0.25 11.47
C LYS A 120 -16.68 1.38 10.73
N ALA A 121 -16.23 1.73 9.52
CA ALA A 121 -16.85 2.77 8.70
C ALA A 121 -18.29 2.40 8.30
N THR A 122 -18.51 1.16 7.87
CA THR A 122 -19.85 0.66 7.51
C THR A 122 -20.80 0.67 8.70
N LYS A 123 -20.34 0.29 9.90
CA LYS A 123 -21.17 0.37 11.13
C LYS A 123 -21.60 1.80 11.43
N GLN A 124 -20.70 2.77 11.28
CA GLN A 124 -21.02 4.18 11.47
C GLN A 124 -22.05 4.63 10.43
N HIS A 125 -21.82 4.32 9.15
CA HIS A 125 -22.75 4.66 8.08
C HIS A 125 -24.16 4.08 8.29
N ILE A 126 -24.27 2.82 8.73
CA ILE A 126 -25.56 2.19 9.07
C ILE A 126 -26.26 2.95 10.22
N LYS A 127 -25.50 3.40 11.23
CA LYS A 127 -26.06 4.18 12.34
C LYS A 127 -26.64 5.50 11.83
N ASP A 128 -25.89 6.20 10.97
CA ASP A 128 -26.32 7.49 10.42
C ASP A 128 -27.56 7.34 9.53
N LEU A 129 -27.61 6.29 8.69
CA LEU A 129 -28.79 5.96 7.89
C LEU A 129 -30.03 5.66 8.75
N ARG A 130 -29.86 4.93 9.85
CA ARG A 130 -30.98 4.64 10.77
C ARG A 130 -31.53 5.89 11.44
N LEU A 131 -30.67 6.86 11.77
CA LEU A 131 -31.11 8.15 12.29
C LEU A 131 -31.89 8.91 11.22
N GLY A 132 -31.37 8.98 9.99
CA GLY A 132 -32.07 9.61 8.87
C GLY A 132 -33.45 9.00 8.57
N ILE A 133 -33.58 7.67 8.62
CA ILE A 133 -34.88 7.00 8.48
C ILE A 133 -35.87 7.47 9.55
N LYS A 134 -35.44 7.52 10.82
CA LYS A 134 -36.30 7.96 11.93
C LYS A 134 -36.75 9.42 11.78
N ASP A 135 -35.84 10.28 11.31
CA ASP A 135 -36.15 11.69 11.07
C ASP A 135 -37.19 11.83 9.96
N SER A 136 -37.02 11.10 8.85
CA SER A 136 -38.00 11.08 7.74
C SER A 136 -39.35 10.50 8.15
N GLU A 137 -39.39 9.43 8.95
CA GLU A 137 -40.64 8.88 9.50
C GLU A 137 -41.37 9.94 10.35
N SER A 138 -40.64 10.68 11.18
CA SER A 138 -41.21 11.75 12.01
C SER A 138 -41.76 12.90 11.16
N GLU A 139 -41.07 13.26 10.09
CA GLU A 139 -41.52 14.28 9.14
C GLU A 139 -42.78 13.84 8.38
N ILE A 140 -42.84 12.59 7.93
CA ILE A 140 -44.02 12.02 7.27
C ILE A 140 -45.24 12.12 8.21
N ILE A 141 -45.11 11.72 9.48
CA ILE A 141 -46.19 11.82 10.46
C ILE A 141 -46.67 13.27 10.61
N ALA A 142 -45.73 14.21 10.72
CA ALA A 142 -46.06 15.64 10.84
C ALA A 142 -46.77 16.18 9.59
N LEU A 143 -46.34 15.76 8.39
CA LEU A 143 -46.97 16.15 7.13
C LEU A 143 -48.37 15.54 6.98
N GLN A 144 -48.55 14.28 7.36
CA GLN A 144 -49.86 13.61 7.36
C GLN A 144 -50.86 14.32 8.27
N ALA A 145 -50.45 14.64 9.51
CA ALA A 145 -51.31 15.37 10.45
C ALA A 145 -51.69 16.76 9.92
N ARG A 146 -50.77 17.46 9.25
CA ARG A 146 -51.05 18.75 8.61
C ARG A 146 -51.99 18.63 7.41
N PHE A 147 -51.85 17.57 6.62
CA PHE A 147 -52.71 17.30 5.47
C PHE A 147 -54.14 17.03 5.90
N GLU A 148 -54.34 16.16 6.91
CA GLU A 148 -55.66 15.85 7.47
C GLU A 148 -56.36 17.09 8.07
N ALA A 149 -55.60 18.02 8.64
CA ALA A 149 -56.14 19.27 9.20
C ALA A 149 -56.59 20.30 8.14
N ILE A 150 -56.21 20.12 6.87
CA ILE A 150 -56.65 20.99 5.76
C ILE A 150 -57.99 20.52 5.19
N ASP A 151 -58.23 19.21 5.16
CA ASP A 151 -59.43 18.60 4.59
C ASP A 151 -60.60 18.47 5.60
N GLY A 152 -60.37 18.80 6.88
CA GLY A 152 -61.33 18.69 8.00
C GLY A 152 -62.01 19.98 8.41
#